data_AF-A0A0B5GVK0-F1
#
_entry.id   AF-A0A0B5GVK0-F1
#
_cell.length_a   1.000
_cell.length_b   1.000
_cell.length_c   1.000
_cell.angle_alpha   90.00
_cell.angle_beta   90.00
_cell.angle_gamma   90.00
#
_symmetry.space_group_name_H-M   'P 1'
#
loop_
_entity.id
_entity.type
_entity.pdbx_description
1 polymer ?
#
loop_
_entity_poly.entity_id
_entity_poly.type
_entity_poly.pdbx_seq_one_letter_code
_entity_poly.pdbx_strand_id
1 'polypeptide(L)'
;MQGSTQPDETRAELYVRSLLPDGHTQQQAAVIDRLQGLSDADVLSDIAVQVIGRQIPSTPAEARTELGLFALNRVSVFQEWAKRNDCSLDPAFQVRSVDSEITGEQYRALVFPIQLLAEYDGAKLRCVTPHTADGETVTVRDRLTMLEGEDESTFSSLERASAARPPAQSDLPAADAIDEDSDPLLPE
;
A
#
# COMPACT_ATOMS: atom_id res chain seq x y z
N MET A 1 -28.11 -10.24 -25.86
CA MET A 1 -28.43 -9.48 -24.64
C MET A 1 -27.09 -9.05 -24.07
N GLN A 2 -26.80 -7.75 -24.12
CA GLN A 2 -25.48 -7.17 -23.87
C GLN A 2 -25.18 -7.22 -22.37
N GLY A 3 -23.98 -7.68 -22.01
CA GLY A 3 -23.47 -7.57 -20.64
C GLY A 3 -23.07 -6.12 -20.42
N SER A 4 -23.87 -5.41 -19.63
CA SER A 4 -23.54 -4.08 -19.16
C SER A 4 -22.27 -4.18 -18.30
N THR A 5 -21.11 -3.79 -18.86
CA THR A 5 -19.96 -3.44 -18.02
C THR A 5 -20.39 -2.22 -17.24
N GLN A 6 -20.69 -2.41 -15.96
CA GLN A 6 -20.97 -1.32 -15.04
C GLN A 6 -19.72 -0.42 -15.04
N PRO A 7 -19.83 0.88 -15.38
CA PRO A 7 -18.79 1.81 -14.99
C PRO A 7 -18.79 1.90 -13.44
N ASP A 8 -17.62 2.14 -12.84
CA ASP A 8 -17.44 2.70 -11.49
C ASP A 8 -17.53 1.83 -10.22
N GLU A 9 -16.89 0.65 -10.18
CA GLU A 9 -16.50 0.02 -8.89
C GLU A 9 -14.98 0.01 -8.63
N THR A 10 -14.21 0.82 -9.37
CA THR A 10 -12.75 0.87 -9.17
C THR A 10 -12.39 1.61 -7.87
N ARG A 11 -11.96 0.85 -6.84
CA ARG A 11 -11.43 1.39 -5.58
C ARG A 11 -9.91 1.50 -5.63
N ALA A 12 -9.37 2.58 -5.07
CA ALA A 12 -7.93 2.73 -4.86
C ALA A 12 -7.55 2.60 -3.37
N GLU A 13 -6.41 1.98 -3.11
CA GLU A 13 -5.80 1.89 -1.79
C GLU A 13 -4.35 2.39 -1.85
N LEU A 14 -4.10 3.54 -1.21
CA LEU A 14 -2.79 4.17 -1.14
C LEU A 14 -2.11 3.80 0.18
N TYR A 15 -0.95 3.17 0.11
CA TYR A 15 -0.09 2.92 1.26
C TYR A 15 1.02 3.96 1.30
N VAL A 16 1.19 4.60 2.45
CA VAL A 16 2.19 5.63 2.69
C VAL A 16 3.07 5.25 3.86
N ARG A 17 4.39 5.41 3.71
CA ARG A 17 5.31 5.26 4.85
C ARG A 17 5.12 6.39 5.86
N SER A 18 5.09 6.05 7.14
CA SER A 18 5.12 7.02 8.23
C SER A 18 6.50 7.66 8.43
N LEU A 19 6.53 8.79 9.15
CA LEU A 19 7.74 9.44 9.69
C LEU A 19 8.81 9.77 8.62
N LEU A 20 8.36 10.34 7.50
CA LEU A 20 9.28 10.81 6.47
C LEU A 20 9.68 12.28 6.73
N PRO A 21 10.89 12.71 6.32
CA PRO A 21 11.27 14.11 6.33
C PRO A 21 10.30 14.99 5.52
N ASP A 22 10.16 16.26 5.89
CA ASP A 22 9.11 17.20 5.43
C ASP A 22 8.85 17.23 3.90
N GLY A 23 9.89 17.04 3.08
CA GLY A 23 9.77 17.01 1.60
C GLY A 23 8.99 15.81 1.04
N HIS A 24 8.96 14.69 1.76
CA HIS A 24 8.19 13.51 1.36
C HIS A 24 6.70 13.66 1.71
N THR A 25 6.38 14.37 2.78
CA THR A 25 5.00 14.64 3.20
C THR A 25 4.26 15.46 2.14
N GLN A 26 4.93 16.46 1.53
CA GLN A 26 4.34 17.24 0.44
C GLN A 26 4.07 16.39 -0.82
N GLN A 27 4.96 15.44 -1.14
CA GLN A 27 4.74 14.53 -2.26
C GLN A 27 3.58 13.56 -2.01
N GLN A 28 3.43 13.07 -0.78
CA GLN A 28 2.30 12.22 -0.37
C GLN A 28 0.98 13.00 -0.43
N ALA A 29 0.96 14.24 0.09
CA ALA A 29 -0.21 15.11 0.01
C ALA A 29 -0.66 15.32 -1.44
N ALA A 30 0.27 15.66 -2.34
CA ALA A 30 -0.06 15.85 -3.76
C ALA A 30 -0.63 14.60 -4.45
N VAL A 31 -0.23 13.40 -3.99
CA VAL A 31 -0.77 12.13 -4.50
C VAL A 31 -2.17 11.87 -3.95
N ILE A 32 -2.41 12.19 -2.68
CA ILE A 32 -3.73 12.12 -2.06
C ILE A 32 -4.70 13.09 -2.74
N ASP A 33 -4.29 14.34 -2.98
CA ASP A 33 -5.12 15.35 -3.65
C ASP A 33 -5.51 14.91 -5.07
N ARG A 34 -4.59 14.29 -5.82
CA ARG A 34 -4.88 13.75 -7.16
C ARG A 34 -5.86 12.58 -7.12
N LEU A 35 -5.70 11.67 -6.15
CA LEU A 35 -6.66 10.60 -5.95
C LEU A 35 -8.04 11.16 -5.64
N GLN A 36 -8.13 12.13 -4.73
CA GLN A 36 -9.40 12.81 -4.41
C GLN A 36 -10.04 13.41 -5.66
N GLY A 37 -9.26 14.11 -6.50
CA GLY A 37 -9.76 14.62 -7.78
C GLY A 37 -10.29 13.54 -8.72
N LEU A 38 -9.66 12.36 -8.76
CA LEU A 38 -10.17 11.21 -9.54
C LEU A 38 -11.47 10.64 -8.95
N SER A 39 -11.65 10.67 -7.63
CA SER A 39 -12.90 10.24 -7.01
C SER A 39 -14.03 11.26 -7.18
N ASP A 40 -13.72 12.56 -7.08
CA ASP A 40 -14.68 13.64 -7.35
C ASP A 40 -15.16 13.65 -8.81
N ALA A 41 -14.34 13.14 -9.73
CA ALA A 41 -14.67 12.96 -11.14
C ALA A 41 -15.33 11.60 -11.46
N ASP A 42 -15.73 10.83 -10.44
CA ASP A 42 -16.29 9.48 -10.53
C ASP A 42 -15.38 8.41 -11.21
N VAL A 43 -14.09 8.71 -11.46
CA VAL A 43 -13.13 7.75 -12.02
C VAL A 43 -12.77 6.65 -11.00
N LEU A 44 -12.75 7.01 -9.71
CA LEU A 44 -12.54 6.09 -8.60
C LEU A 44 -13.75 6.13 -7.66
N SER A 45 -14.33 4.98 -7.38
CA SER A 45 -15.53 4.87 -6.55
C SER A 45 -15.24 5.01 -5.05
N ASP A 46 -14.00 4.75 -4.63
CA ASP A 46 -13.57 4.83 -3.25
C ASP A 46 -12.04 4.94 -3.14
N ILE A 47 -11.56 5.61 -2.08
CA ILE A 47 -10.14 5.75 -1.77
C ILE A 47 -9.91 5.44 -0.29
N ALA A 48 -8.97 4.53 -0.02
CA ALA A 48 -8.47 4.28 1.32
C ALA A 48 -6.98 4.61 1.43
N VAL A 49 -6.58 5.34 2.48
CA VAL A 49 -5.16 5.63 2.77
C VAL A 49 -4.72 4.80 3.97
N GLN A 50 -3.60 4.08 3.83
CA GLN A 50 -3.05 3.18 4.83
C GLN A 50 -1.63 3.60 5.19
N VAL A 51 -1.42 3.94 6.47
CA VAL A 51 -0.10 4.27 6.98
C VAL A 51 0.63 3.00 7.37
N ILE A 52 1.81 2.79 6.80
CA ILE A 52 2.66 1.63 7.07
C ILE A 52 4.03 2.06 7.60
N GLY A 53 4.62 1.20 8.43
CA GLY A 53 6.02 1.35 8.81
C GLY A 53 6.97 1.15 7.62
N ARG A 54 8.23 1.54 7.78
CA ARG A 54 9.28 1.34 6.76
C ARG A 54 9.42 -0.12 6.35
N GLN A 55 9.33 -1.02 7.32
CA GLN A 55 9.54 -2.46 7.16
C GLN A 55 8.65 -3.26 8.09
N ILE A 56 8.33 -4.48 7.68
CA ILE A 56 7.61 -5.47 8.48
C ILE A 56 8.40 -6.79 8.50
N PRO A 57 8.16 -7.67 9.48
CA PRO A 57 8.70 -9.03 9.42
C PRO A 57 8.29 -9.73 8.14
N SER A 58 9.18 -10.53 7.55
CA SER A 58 8.94 -11.16 6.24
C SER A 58 8.03 -12.38 6.29
N THR A 59 7.71 -12.89 7.49
CA THR A 59 6.88 -14.09 7.66
C THR A 59 5.75 -13.87 8.68
N PRO A 60 4.59 -14.55 8.50
CA PRO A 60 3.48 -14.44 9.45
C PRO A 60 3.84 -14.87 10.88
N ALA A 61 4.75 -15.84 11.04
CA ALA A 61 5.21 -16.31 12.35
C ALA A 61 5.99 -15.23 13.13
N GLU A 62 6.64 -14.31 12.42
CA GLU A 62 7.38 -13.20 13.00
C GLU A 62 6.51 -11.94 13.17
N ALA A 63 5.34 -11.88 12.52
CA ALA A 63 4.41 -10.76 12.64
C ALA A 63 3.62 -10.85 13.97
N ARG A 64 4.05 -10.02 14.93
CA ARG A 64 3.46 -9.97 16.29
C ARG A 64 2.29 -8.98 16.42
N THR A 65 1.92 -8.30 15.35
CA THR A 65 0.85 -7.28 15.34
C THR A 65 -0.14 -7.58 14.22
N GLU A 66 -1.40 -7.21 14.44
CA GLU A 66 -2.45 -7.34 13.42
C GLU A 66 -2.11 -6.56 12.14
N LEU A 67 -1.54 -5.36 12.30
CA LEU A 67 -1.04 -4.55 11.19
C LEU A 67 0.06 -5.27 10.40
N GLY A 68 0.97 -5.97 11.08
CA GLY A 68 2.04 -6.75 10.43
C GLY A 68 1.47 -7.92 9.62
N LEU A 69 0.51 -8.65 10.17
CA LEU A 69 -0.18 -9.74 9.47
C LEU A 69 -0.99 -9.24 8.27
N PHE A 70 -1.73 -8.14 8.44
CA PHE A 70 -2.46 -7.48 7.36
C PHE A 70 -1.51 -7.08 6.22
N ALA A 71 -0.43 -6.39 6.55
CA ALA A 71 0.54 -5.92 5.54
C ALA A 71 1.20 -7.10 4.80
N LEU A 72 1.54 -8.20 5.48
CA LEU A 72 2.04 -9.43 4.85
C LEU A 72 1.04 -10.08 3.90
N ASN A 73 -0.23 -10.14 4.30
CA ASN A 73 -1.30 -10.66 3.45
C ASN A 73 -1.41 -9.83 2.17
N ARG A 74 -1.42 -8.50 2.29
CA ARG A 74 -1.48 -7.58 1.14
C ARG A 74 -0.30 -7.77 0.20
N VAL A 75 0.91 -7.86 0.74
CA VAL A 75 2.10 -8.08 -0.09
C VAL A 75 2.06 -9.41 -0.82
N SER A 76 1.56 -10.47 -0.17
CA SER A 76 1.39 -11.77 -0.83
C SER A 76 0.45 -11.69 -2.03
N VAL A 77 -0.65 -10.93 -1.91
CA VAL A 77 -1.59 -10.67 -3.02
C VAL A 77 -0.90 -9.86 -4.14
N PHE A 78 -0.11 -8.85 -3.80
CA PHE A 78 0.61 -8.03 -4.77
C PHE A 78 1.67 -8.82 -5.54
N GLN A 79 2.44 -9.66 -4.86
CA GLN A 79 3.45 -10.53 -5.48
C GLN A 79 2.82 -11.50 -6.46
N GLU A 80 1.69 -12.08 -6.10
CA GLU A 80 0.98 -13.01 -6.97
C GLU A 80 0.33 -12.27 -8.17
N TRP A 81 -0.15 -11.03 -8.00
CA TRP A 81 -0.57 -10.19 -9.13
C TRP A 81 0.58 -9.91 -10.09
N ALA A 82 1.76 -9.55 -9.57
CA ALA A 82 2.93 -9.26 -10.38
C ALA A 82 3.36 -10.48 -11.19
N LYS A 83 3.43 -11.65 -10.55
CA LYS A 83 3.71 -12.93 -11.21
C LYS A 83 2.73 -13.26 -12.34
N ARG A 84 1.43 -12.99 -12.15
CA ARG A 84 0.41 -13.26 -13.19
C ARG A 84 0.50 -12.31 -14.38
N ASN A 85 1.03 -11.11 -14.17
CA ASN A 85 1.15 -10.08 -15.19
C ASN A 85 2.58 -9.97 -15.76
N ASP A 86 3.45 -10.96 -15.47
CA ASP A 86 4.87 -10.96 -15.86
C ASP A 86 5.60 -9.66 -15.46
N CYS A 87 5.21 -9.10 -14.33
CA CYS A 87 5.77 -7.89 -13.74
C CYS A 87 6.60 -8.23 -12.50
N SER A 88 7.49 -7.32 -12.13
CA SER A 88 8.22 -7.35 -10.87
C SER A 88 7.78 -6.22 -9.94
N LEU A 89 7.81 -6.47 -8.63
CA LEU A 89 7.68 -5.43 -7.61
C LEU A 89 9.04 -4.87 -7.16
N ASP A 90 10.13 -5.51 -7.56
CA ASP A 90 11.48 -4.97 -7.42
C ASP A 90 11.71 -3.83 -8.42
N PRO A 91 12.48 -2.79 -8.06
CA PRO A 91 13.27 -2.65 -6.82
C PRO A 91 12.50 -1.98 -5.67
N ALA A 92 11.20 -1.72 -5.86
CA ALA A 92 10.42 -0.89 -4.94
C ALA A 92 10.05 -1.63 -3.65
N PHE A 93 9.73 -2.92 -3.74
CA PHE A 93 9.73 -3.84 -2.61
C PHE A 93 11.08 -4.51 -2.50
N GLN A 94 11.61 -4.59 -1.27
CA GLN A 94 12.89 -5.28 -1.02
C GLN A 94 12.75 -6.23 0.14
N VAL A 95 13.40 -7.39 0.05
CA VAL A 95 13.62 -8.25 1.21
C VAL A 95 15.04 -8.02 1.70
N ARG A 96 15.21 -7.61 2.96
CA ARG A 96 16.52 -7.38 3.57
C ARG A 96 16.73 -8.34 4.74
N SER A 97 17.94 -8.86 4.87
CA SER A 97 18.39 -9.47 6.13
C SER A 97 18.75 -8.34 7.10
N VAL A 98 18.29 -8.45 8.34
CA VAL A 98 18.57 -7.51 9.42
C VAL A 98 19.22 -8.27 10.56
N ASP A 99 20.39 -7.78 10.96
CA ASP A 99 21.09 -8.21 12.17
C ASP A 99 20.55 -7.45 13.37
N SER A 100 19.99 -8.17 14.35
CA SER A 100 19.61 -7.59 15.63
C SER A 100 20.83 -7.60 16.55
N GLU A 101 21.48 -6.46 16.73
CA GLU A 101 22.63 -6.34 17.65
C GLU A 101 22.24 -6.60 19.12
N ILE A 102 20.97 -6.36 19.48
CA ILE A 102 20.45 -6.54 20.85
C ILE A 102 20.22 -8.02 21.17
N THR A 103 19.65 -8.79 20.23
CA THR A 103 19.32 -10.20 20.46
C THR A 103 20.35 -11.17 19.87
N GLY A 104 21.24 -10.69 18.99
CA GLY A 104 22.17 -11.51 18.22
C GLY A 104 21.51 -12.34 17.10
N GLU A 105 20.23 -12.13 16.84
CA GLU A 105 19.46 -12.87 15.84
C GLU A 105 19.47 -12.18 14.48
N GLN A 106 19.50 -12.96 13.40
CA GLN A 106 19.20 -12.49 12.07
C GLN A 106 17.74 -12.75 11.71
N TYR A 107 17.04 -11.72 11.22
CA TYR A 107 15.69 -11.88 10.68
C TYR A 107 15.58 -11.23 9.30
N ARG A 108 14.57 -11.64 8.52
CA ARG A 108 14.28 -11.05 7.23
C ARG A 108 13.15 -10.04 7.37
N ALA A 109 13.36 -8.86 6.80
CA ALA A 109 12.40 -7.77 6.79
C ALA A 109 11.97 -7.47 5.36
N LEU A 110 10.66 -7.31 5.17
CA LEU A 110 10.11 -6.78 3.93
C LEU A 110 10.01 -5.27 4.03
N VAL A 111 10.61 -4.59 3.07
CA VAL A 111 10.76 -3.15 3.00
C VAL A 111 9.80 -2.63 1.94
N PHE A 112 8.81 -1.84 2.35
CA PHE A 112 7.81 -1.24 1.44
C PHE A 112 8.40 -0.06 0.68
N PRO A 113 7.88 0.35 -0.48
CA PRO A 113 8.21 1.65 -1.06
C PRO A 113 7.72 2.81 -0.17
N ILE A 114 8.15 4.05 -0.49
CA ILE A 114 7.65 5.26 0.18
C ILE A 114 6.13 5.42 0.01
N GLN A 115 5.65 5.06 -1.17
CA GLN A 115 4.25 5.05 -1.54
C GLN A 115 3.96 3.86 -2.44
N LEU A 116 2.75 3.31 -2.31
CA LEU A 116 2.24 2.23 -3.13
C LEU A 116 0.76 2.49 -3.40
N LEU A 117 0.32 2.31 -4.64
CA LEU A 117 -1.08 2.38 -5.02
C LEU A 117 -1.54 1.00 -5.49
N ALA A 118 -2.62 0.49 -4.91
CA ALA A 118 -3.29 -0.71 -5.37
C ALA A 118 -4.72 -0.35 -5.83
N GLU A 119 -5.06 -0.76 -7.05
CA GLU A 119 -6.39 -0.53 -7.65
C GLU A 119 -7.17 -1.84 -7.70
N TYR A 120 -8.43 -1.78 -7.29
CA TYR A 120 -9.33 -2.93 -7.21
C TYR A 120 -10.57 -2.68 -8.04
N ASP A 121 -10.99 -3.70 -8.80
CA ASP A 121 -12.33 -3.80 -9.35
C ASP A 121 -13.13 -4.78 -8.46
N GLY A 122 -13.97 -4.21 -7.58
CA GLY A 122 -14.62 -4.95 -6.49
C GLY A 122 -13.61 -5.63 -5.55
N ALA A 123 -13.46 -6.95 -5.69
CA ALA A 123 -12.50 -7.78 -4.95
C ALA A 123 -11.33 -8.29 -5.80
N LYS A 124 -11.20 -7.82 -7.04
CA LYS A 124 -10.15 -8.22 -7.97
C LYS A 124 -9.08 -7.15 -8.02
N LEU A 125 -7.84 -7.52 -7.74
CA LEU A 125 -6.71 -6.61 -7.84
C LEU A 125 -6.40 -6.37 -9.32
N ARG A 126 -6.58 -5.12 -9.77
CA ARG A 126 -6.39 -4.68 -11.16
C ARG A 126 -4.93 -4.28 -11.41
N CYS A 127 -4.38 -3.44 -10.53
CA CYS A 127 -3.03 -2.92 -10.68
C CYS A 127 -2.37 -2.66 -9.33
N VAL A 128 -1.04 -2.84 -9.25
CA VAL A 128 -0.22 -2.39 -8.13
C VAL A 128 0.92 -1.54 -8.69
N THR A 129 1.13 -0.36 -8.13
CA THR A 129 2.29 0.48 -8.46
C THR A 129 3.03 0.92 -7.19
N PRO A 130 4.35 1.04 -7.22
CA PRO A 130 5.22 0.80 -8.38
C PRO A 130 5.39 -0.68 -8.74
N HIS A 131 5.54 -0.95 -10.04
CA HIS A 131 5.97 -2.24 -10.59
C HIS A 131 6.87 -2.00 -11.80
N THR A 132 7.64 -3.02 -12.18
CA THR A 132 8.47 -3.03 -13.38
C THR A 132 7.93 -4.07 -14.36
N ALA A 133 7.67 -3.67 -15.60
CA ALA A 133 7.28 -4.52 -16.71
C ALA A 133 8.18 -4.19 -17.90
N ASP A 134 8.67 -5.20 -18.64
CA ASP A 134 9.52 -5.01 -19.82
C ASP A 134 10.74 -4.10 -19.60
N GLY A 135 11.25 -4.04 -18.37
CA GLY A 135 12.40 -3.21 -17.98
C GLY A 135 12.07 -1.75 -17.64
N GLU A 136 10.80 -1.34 -17.75
CA GLU A 136 10.33 -0.01 -17.39
C GLU A 136 9.56 -0.03 -16.08
N THR A 137 9.80 0.96 -15.22
CA THR A 137 9.12 1.07 -13.92
C THR A 137 7.97 2.06 -14.04
N VAL A 138 6.76 1.59 -13.79
CA VAL A 138 5.57 2.43 -13.65
C VAL A 138 5.48 2.87 -12.20
N THR A 139 5.56 4.17 -11.94
CA THR A 139 5.42 4.72 -10.58
C THR A 139 3.96 5.02 -10.23
N VAL A 140 3.68 5.31 -8.95
CA VAL A 140 2.37 5.79 -8.52
C VAL A 140 1.96 7.05 -9.29
N ARG A 141 2.90 7.96 -9.56
CA ARG A 141 2.59 9.22 -10.25
C ARG A 141 2.25 8.99 -11.72
N ASP A 142 2.97 8.09 -12.39
CA ASP A 142 2.71 7.73 -13.79
C ASP A 142 1.33 7.10 -13.90
N ARG A 143 0.98 6.20 -12.96
CA ARG A 143 -0.32 5.55 -12.96
C ARG A 143 -1.47 6.53 -12.73
N LEU A 144 -1.32 7.49 -11.84
CA LEU A 144 -2.30 8.57 -11.68
C LEU A 144 -2.46 9.38 -12.96
N THR A 145 -1.37 9.67 -13.68
CA THR A 145 -1.45 10.38 -14.96
C THR A 145 -2.19 9.56 -16.02
N MET A 146 -2.03 8.24 -16.05
CA MET A 146 -2.82 7.37 -16.94
C MET A 146 -4.31 7.38 -16.59
N LEU A 147 -4.65 7.35 -15.29
CA LEU A 147 -6.05 7.41 -14.83
C LEU A 147 -6.71 8.75 -15.15
N GLU A 148 -5.95 9.84 -15.07
CA GLU A 148 -6.41 11.18 -15.47
C GLU A 148 -6.60 11.31 -16.99
N GLY A 149 -5.94 10.44 -17.78
CA GLY A 149 -5.84 10.54 -19.24
C GLY A 149 -6.83 9.71 -20.06
N GLU A 150 -7.82 9.04 -19.45
CA GLU A 150 -8.70 8.03 -20.11
C GLU A 150 -7.93 6.86 -20.78
N ASP A 151 -6.66 6.61 -20.39
CA ASP A 151 -5.90 5.47 -20.91
C ASP A 151 -6.28 4.18 -20.16
N GLU A 152 -7.18 3.40 -20.75
CA GLU A 152 -7.59 2.08 -20.27
C GLU A 152 -6.37 1.14 -20.16
N SER A 153 -6.02 0.78 -18.92
CA SER A 153 -4.87 -0.09 -18.63
C SER A 153 -5.08 -1.51 -19.15
N THR A 154 -4.05 -2.10 -19.75
CA THR A 154 -4.04 -3.43 -20.40
C THR A 154 -3.76 -4.63 -19.47
N PHE A 155 -3.68 -4.43 -18.16
CA PHE A 155 -3.30 -5.49 -17.20
C PHE A 155 -4.40 -6.55 -17.03
N SER A 156 -4.00 -7.81 -16.88
CA SER A 156 -4.90 -8.92 -16.59
C SER A 156 -5.28 -8.92 -15.10
N SER A 157 -6.52 -8.55 -14.79
CA SER A 157 -7.05 -8.52 -13.43
C SER A 157 -6.97 -9.88 -12.73
N LEU A 158 -6.68 -9.87 -11.43
CA LEU A 158 -6.67 -11.06 -10.61
C LEU A 158 -8.07 -11.39 -10.06
N GLU A 159 -8.70 -12.44 -10.62
CA GLU A 159 -10.02 -13.01 -10.25
C GLU A 159 -10.27 -13.27 -8.75
N ARG A 160 -9.24 -13.52 -7.93
CA ARG A 160 -9.37 -13.67 -6.48
C ARG A 160 -8.23 -12.94 -5.76
N ALA A 161 -8.44 -11.66 -5.50
CA ALA A 161 -7.67 -10.90 -4.54
C ALA A 161 -8.58 -10.52 -3.37
N SER A 162 -9.15 -11.50 -2.66
CA SER A 162 -9.92 -11.19 -1.46
C SER A 162 -8.94 -10.86 -0.33
N ALA A 163 -8.38 -9.66 -0.38
CA ALA A 163 -8.02 -8.94 0.82
C ALA A 163 -9.31 -8.24 1.27
N ALA A 164 -9.72 -8.45 2.53
CA ALA A 164 -10.78 -7.65 3.12
C ALA A 164 -10.46 -6.16 2.91
N ARG A 165 -11.49 -5.33 2.70
CA ARG A 165 -11.32 -3.87 2.69
C ARG A 165 -10.54 -3.51 3.95
N PRO A 166 -9.46 -2.72 3.84
CA PRO A 166 -8.74 -2.29 5.03
C PRO A 166 -9.75 -1.70 6.02
N PRO A 167 -9.63 -1.96 7.32
CA PRO A 167 -10.38 -1.18 8.29
C PRO A 167 -10.05 0.31 8.02
N ALA A 168 -11.07 1.16 8.00
CA ALA A 168 -10.81 2.59 8.03
C ALA A 168 -10.00 2.88 9.30
N GLN A 169 -9.05 3.81 9.27
CA GLN A 169 -8.31 4.16 10.50
C GLN A 169 -9.26 4.62 11.61
N SER A 170 -10.47 5.06 11.27
CA SER A 170 -11.57 5.39 12.19
C SER A 170 -12.19 4.19 12.93
N ASP A 171 -11.97 2.96 12.46
CA ASP A 171 -12.47 1.72 13.06
C ASP A 171 -11.44 1.03 13.97
N LEU A 172 -10.20 1.54 14.03
CA LEU A 172 -9.23 1.09 15.03
C LEU A 172 -9.65 1.69 16.39
N PRO A 173 -9.71 0.89 17.47
CA PRO A 173 -9.92 1.48 18.79
C PRO A 173 -8.83 2.53 18.99
N ALA A 174 -9.22 3.75 19.33
CA ALA A 174 -8.28 4.80 19.72
C ALA A 174 -7.33 4.15 20.74
N ALA A 175 -6.03 4.11 20.41
CA ALA A 175 -5.04 3.73 21.40
C ALA A 175 -5.32 4.62 22.61
N ASP A 176 -5.71 3.99 23.73
CA ASP A 176 -6.03 4.69 24.97
C ASP A 176 -4.99 5.78 25.16
N ALA A 177 -5.48 7.01 25.28
CA ALA A 177 -4.66 8.20 25.43
C ALA A 177 -3.59 7.88 26.48
N ILE A 178 -2.33 7.81 26.02
CA ILE A 178 -1.20 7.90 26.92
C ILE A 178 -1.36 9.24 27.64
N ASP A 179 -1.63 9.15 28.93
CA ASP A 179 -1.75 10.27 29.85
C ASP A 179 -0.50 11.15 29.71
N GLU A 180 -0.65 12.31 29.05
CA GLU A 180 0.42 13.28 28.76
C GLU A 180 0.90 14.04 30.01
N ASP A 181 0.72 13.49 31.23
CA ASP A 181 1.06 14.17 32.49
C ASP A 181 2.15 13.45 33.31
N SER A 182 2.86 12.48 32.72
CA SER A 182 4.08 11.93 33.35
C SER A 182 5.33 12.66 32.87
N ASP A 183 5.62 13.78 33.53
CA ASP A 183 6.88 14.51 33.44
C ASP A 183 8.07 13.57 33.75
N PRO A 184 9.06 13.39 32.86
CA PRO A 184 10.19 12.52 33.11
C PRO A 184 11.11 13.15 34.15
N LEU A 185 11.11 12.60 35.38
CA LEU A 185 12.10 12.90 36.41
C LEU A 185 13.52 12.64 35.86
N LEU A 186 14.30 13.70 35.69
CA LEU A 186 15.73 13.62 35.42
C LEU A 186 16.45 13.06 36.66
N PRO A 187 17.41 12.13 36.50
CA PRO A 187 18.21 11.65 37.61
C PRO A 187 19.21 12.74 38.08
N GLU A 188 19.40 12.83 39.40
CA GLU A 188 20.37 13.73 40.09
C GLU A 188 21.84 13.44 39.76
#